data_AF-A0A7Z9CUF7-F1
#
_entry.id   AF-A0A7Z9CUF7-F1
#
_cell.length_a   1.000
_cell.length_b   1.000
_cell.length_c   1.000
_cell.angle_alpha   90.00
_cell.angle_beta   90.00
_cell.angle_gamma   90.00
#
_symmetry.space_group_name_H-M   'P 1'
#
loop_
_entity.id
_entity.type
_entity.pdbx_description
1 polymer ?
#
loop_
_entity_poly.entity_id
_entity_poly.type
_entity_poly.pdbx_seq_one_letter_code
_entity_poly.pdbx_strand_id
1 'polypeptide(L)' 'MKRYDDFYKRLVNSVPGLSDVTSSFAMEQIKYTTALPID' A
#
# COMPACT_ATOMS: atom_id res chain seq x y z
N MET A 1 -12.51 4.66 4.24
CA MET A 1 -11.18 5.32 4.23
C MET A 1 -10.55 5.58 5.61
N LYS A 2 -11.29 5.65 6.74
CA LYS A 2 -10.68 5.93 8.07
C LYS A 2 -9.53 5.01 8.48
N ARG A 3 -9.61 3.70 8.18
CA ARG A 3 -8.56 2.73 8.55
C ARG A 3 -7.22 2.97 7.82
N TYR A 4 -7.28 3.54 6.62
CA TYR A 4 -6.09 3.90 5.87
C TYR A 4 -5.42 5.15 6.42
N ASP A 5 -6.23 6.14 6.82
CA ASP A 5 -5.76 7.41 7.37
C ASP A 5 -4.92 7.22 8.64
N ASP A 6 -5.38 6.38 9.57
CA ASP A 6 -4.62 6.06 10.79
C ASP A 6 -3.27 5.39 10.48
N PHE A 7 -3.24 4.51 9.48
CA PHE A 7 -2.00 3.87 9.02
C PHE A 7 -1.07 4.87 8.33
N TYR A 8 -1.60 5.68 7.42
CA TYR A 8 -0.85 6.70 6.68
C TYR A 8 -0.20 7.72 7.63
N LYS A 9 -0.97 8.23 8.60
CA LYS A 9 -0.48 9.14 9.64
C LYS A 9 0.64 8.51 10.47
N ARG A 10 0.52 7.24 10.86
CA ARG A 10 1.58 6.52 11.57
C ARG A 10 2.83 6.36 10.72
N LEU A 11 2.68 6.05 9.43
CA LEU A 11 3.79 5.84 8.49
C LEU A 11 4.59 7.13 8.28
N VAL A 12 3.92 8.23 7.90
CA VAL A 12 4.57 9.52 7.64
C VAL A 12 5.25 10.08 8.90
N ASN A 13 4.63 9.93 10.07
CA ASN A 13 5.25 10.38 11.32
C ASN A 13 6.43 9.50 11.79
N SER A 14 6.54 8.26 11.30
CA SER A 14 7.61 7.32 11.69
C SER A 14 8.86 7.40 10.82
N VAL A 15 8.76 7.92 9.60
CA VAL A 15 9.86 7.95 8.63
C VAL A 15 10.28 9.39 8.34
N PRO A 16 11.42 9.85 8.88
CA PRO A 16 11.97 11.17 8.57
C PRO A 16 12.36 11.27 7.10
N GLY A 17 11.95 12.35 6.41
CA GLY A 17 12.34 12.63 5.02
C GLY A 17 11.37 12.11 3.95
N LEU A 18 10.25 11.51 4.35
CA LEU A 18 9.21 11.03 3.43
C LEU A 18 8.16 12.13 3.21
N SER A 19 8.38 13.00 2.21
CA SER A 19 7.53 14.18 1.94
C SER A 19 6.45 13.95 0.88
N ASP A 20 6.68 13.06 -0.09
CA ASP A 20 5.77 12.83 -1.22
C ASP A 20 5.35 11.36 -1.30
N VAL A 21 4.27 11.02 -0.58
CA VAL A 21 3.68 9.68 -0.59
C VAL A 21 2.33 9.72 -1.29
N THR A 22 2.28 9.17 -2.50
CA THR A 22 1.01 8.97 -3.23
C THR A 22 0.54 7.54 -3.04
N SER A 23 -0.72 7.36 -2.72
CA SER A 23 -1.30 6.04 -2.42
C SER A 23 -2.49 5.77 -3.32
N SER A 24 -2.43 4.66 -4.05
CA SER A 24 -3.47 4.23 -4.98
C SER A 24 -4.11 2.94 -4.48
N PHE A 25 -5.44 2.88 -4.53
CA PHE A 25 -6.21 1.70 -4.12
C PHE A 25 -6.62 0.90 -5.35
N ALA A 26 -6.44 -0.42 -5.29
CA ALA A 26 -6.97 -1.31 -6.32
C ALA A 26 -8.50 -1.33 -6.21
N MET A 27 -9.19 -1.06 -7.32
CA MET A 27 -10.65 -1.13 -7.40
C MET A 27 -11.14 -2.58 -7.49
N GLU A 28 -10.33 -3.45 -8.12
CA GLU A 28 -10.61 -4.86 -8.30
C GLU A 28 -9.30 -5.64 -8.40
N GLN A 29 -9.31 -6.89 -7.94
CA GLN A 29 -8.17 -7.80 -8.03
C GLN A 29 -8.41 -8.82 -9.14
N ILE A 30 -7.76 -8.62 -10.29
CA ILE A 30 -7.96 -9.48 -11.48
C ILE A 30 -7.32 -10.87 -11.30
N LYS A 31 -6.12 -10.95 -10.70
CA LYS A 31 -5.41 -12.21 -10.44
C LYS A 31 -4.53 -12.09 -9.20
N TYR A 32 -4.50 -13.14 -8.38
CA TYR A 32 -3.61 -13.27 -7.23
C TYR A 32 -3.09 -14.70 -7.13
N THR A 33 -1.80 -14.89 -7.34
CA THR A 33 -1.16 -16.20 -7.21
C THR A 33 0.19 -16.06 -6.56
N THR A 34 0.50 -16.98 -5.66
CA THR A 34 1.82 -17.16 -5.06
C THR A 34 2.60 -18.29 -5.75
N ALA A 35 2.00 -18.98 -6.72
CA ALA A 35 2.66 -20.02 -7.51
C ALA A 35 3.62 -19.39 -8.52
N LEU A 36 4.85 -19.87 -8.53
CA LEU A 36 5.86 -19.48 -9.52
C LEU A 36 5.56 -20.16 -10.86
N PRO A 37 5.77 -19.47 -12.00
CA PRO A 37 5.73 -20.12 -13.30
C PRO A 37 6.99 -20.99 -13.44
N ILE A 38 6.85 -22.28 -13.13
CA ILE A 38 7.87 -23.30 -13.33
C ILE A 38 7.38 -24.26 -14.39
N ASP A 39 7.60 -23.88 -15.64
CA ASP A 39 7.63 -24.72 -16.84
C ASP A 39 8.98 -24.50 -17.54
#